data_AF-A0A6N8L5A3-F1
#
_entry.id   AF-A0A6N8L5A3-F1
#
_cell.length_a   1.000
_cell.length_b   1.000
_cell.length_c   1.000
_cell.angle_alpha   90.00
_cell.angle_beta   90.00
_cell.angle_gamma   90.00
#
_symmetry.space_group_name_H-M   'P 1'
#
loop_
_entity.id
_entity.type
_entity.pdbx_description
1 polymer ?
#
loop_
_entity_poly.entity_id
_entity_poly.type
_entity_poly.pdbx_seq_one_letter_code
_entity_poly.pdbx_strand_id
1 'polypeptide(L)'
;MNKTQQKQPEKVLRKAHYKSAFLRPTGVVARCGKSVYISPDFHKKLSRIVFLLGEGEITLTDYLHSVLKHHFEEFGDEIKIIYADKQKPIL
;
A
#
# COMPACT_ATOMS: atom_id res chain seq x y z
N MET A 1 -20.21 -24.95 27.47
CA MET A 1 -19.01 -24.24 27.95
C MET A 1 -17.86 -24.51 26.99
N ASN A 2 -17.17 -23.44 26.57
CA ASN A 2 -15.83 -23.37 25.97
C ASN A 2 -15.60 -23.86 24.53
N LYS A 3 -15.61 -22.91 23.58
CA LYS A 3 -14.56 -22.76 22.53
C LYS A 3 -14.45 -21.29 22.10
N THR A 4 -13.83 -20.45 22.94
CA THR A 4 -13.42 -19.10 22.53
C THR A 4 -11.98 -18.88 22.96
N GLN A 5 -11.02 -19.40 22.21
CA GLN A 5 -9.61 -19.04 22.32
C GLN A 5 -8.86 -19.55 21.08
N GLN A 6 -8.01 -18.68 20.52
CA GLN A 6 -7.11 -18.81 19.35
C GLN A 6 -7.52 -18.03 18.07
N LYS A 7 -7.55 -16.69 18.16
CA LYS A 7 -7.46 -15.78 16.99
C LYS A 7 -6.55 -14.56 17.21
N GLN A 8 -5.83 -14.52 18.34
CA GLN A 8 -4.98 -13.39 18.74
C GLN A 8 -3.60 -13.33 18.05
N PRO A 9 -2.84 -14.43 17.83
CA PRO A 9 -1.49 -14.32 17.28
C PRO A 9 -1.46 -13.86 15.82
N GLU A 10 -2.41 -14.28 14.98
CA GLU A 10 -2.48 -13.89 13.57
C GLU A 10 -2.73 -12.38 13.39
N LYS A 11 -3.62 -11.79 14.20
CA LYS A 11 -3.92 -10.36 14.13
C LYS A 11 -2.72 -9.50 14.55
N VAL A 12 -1.95 -9.95 15.54
CA VAL A 12 -0.72 -9.28 15.98
C VAL A 12 0.32 -9.32 14.86
N LEU A 13 0.51 -10.48 14.22
CA LEU A 13 1.43 -10.64 13.10
C LEU A 13 1.04 -9.76 11.91
N ARG A 14 -0.24 -9.75 11.53
CA ARG A 14 -0.74 -8.86 10.45
C ARG A 14 -0.53 -7.39 10.76
N LYS A 15 -0.73 -6.97 12.01
CA LYS A 15 -0.46 -5.58 12.44
C LYS A 15 1.02 -5.23 12.30
N ALA A 16 1.91 -6.12 12.75
CA ALA A 16 3.36 -5.91 12.63
C ALA A 16 3.78 -5.83 11.15
N HIS A 17 3.29 -6.76 10.32
CA HIS A 17 3.56 -6.78 8.89
C HIS A 17 3.09 -5.50 8.19
N TYR A 18 1.87 -5.04 8.49
CA TYR A 18 1.34 -3.79 7.94
C TYR A 18 2.22 -2.60 8.31
N LYS A 19 2.62 -2.49 9.59
CA LYS A 19 3.54 -1.42 10.03
C LYS A 19 4.84 -1.44 9.24
N SER A 20 5.48 -2.61 9.13
CA SER A 20 6.75 -2.73 8.41
C SER A 20 6.65 -2.50 6.90
N ALA A 21 5.50 -2.81 6.30
CA ALA A 21 5.29 -2.67 4.86
C ALA A 21 4.96 -1.23 4.46
N PHE A 22 4.08 -0.55 5.21
CA PHE A 22 3.48 0.72 4.77
C PHE A 22 3.83 1.93 5.63
N LEU A 23 4.26 1.75 6.88
CA LEU A 23 4.52 2.83 7.82
C LEU A 23 6.03 2.99 8.06
N ARG A 24 6.79 3.15 6.98
CA ARG A 24 8.23 3.39 7.02
C ARG A 24 8.65 4.49 6.03
N PRO A 25 9.76 5.21 6.31
CA PRO A 25 10.38 6.08 5.32
C PRO A 25 10.82 5.29 4.10
N THR A 26 10.65 5.88 2.91
CA THR A 26 11.01 5.25 1.63
C THR A 26 12.19 5.93 0.95
N GLY A 27 12.60 7.11 1.44
CA GLY A 27 13.62 7.95 0.80
C GLY A 27 13.12 8.63 -0.48
N VAL A 28 11.85 8.45 -0.85
CA VAL A 28 11.26 9.06 -2.04
C VAL A 28 11.03 10.53 -1.79
N VAL A 29 11.67 11.35 -2.60
CA VAL A 29 11.53 12.80 -2.54
C VAL A 29 10.38 13.23 -3.45
N ALA A 30 9.31 13.75 -2.85
CA ALA A 30 8.08 14.13 -3.57
C ALA A 30 8.32 15.04 -4.79
N ARG A 31 9.21 16.04 -4.65
CA ARG A 31 9.57 16.97 -5.74
C ARG A 31 10.27 16.31 -6.94
N CYS A 32 10.83 15.11 -6.76
CA CYS A 32 11.45 14.34 -7.83
C CYS A 32 10.44 13.41 -8.54
N GLY A 33 9.20 13.35 -8.03
CA GLY A 33 8.11 12.54 -8.59
C GLY A 33 7.26 13.31 -9.59
N LYS A 34 6.15 12.66 -9.98
CA LYS A 34 5.08 13.27 -10.77
C LYS A 34 3.83 13.44 -9.89
N SER A 35 3.10 14.53 -10.11
CA SER A 35 1.85 14.79 -9.40
C SER A 35 0.69 14.04 -10.06
N VAL A 36 -0.16 13.42 -9.23
CA VAL A 36 -1.43 12.82 -9.64
C VAL A 36 -2.55 13.31 -8.72
N TYR A 37 -3.77 13.42 -9.25
CA TYR A 37 -4.92 13.81 -8.46
C TYR A 37 -5.41 12.63 -7.60
N ILE A 38 -5.75 12.92 -6.35
CA ILE A 38 -6.40 11.99 -5.42
C ILE A 38 -7.74 12.62 -5.03
N SER A 39 -8.81 11.83 -5.00
CA SER A 39 -10.12 12.36 -4.59
C SER A 39 -10.05 12.92 -3.15
N PRO A 40 -10.85 13.95 -2.82
CA PRO A 40 -10.83 14.54 -1.48
C PRO A 40 -11.02 13.52 -0.36
N ASP A 41 -11.90 12.53 -0.56
CA ASP A 41 -12.17 11.48 0.42
C ASP A 41 -10.99 10.56 0.65
N PHE A 42 -10.30 10.16 -0.43
CA PHE A 42 -9.08 9.35 -0.29
C PHE A 42 -7.96 10.16 0.33
N HIS A 43 -7.76 11.41 -0.10
CA HIS A 43 -6.75 12.29 0.49
C HIS A 43 -6.94 12.42 2.00
N LYS A 44 -8.17 12.68 2.47
CA LYS A 44 -8.49 12.76 3.91
C LYS A 44 -8.16 11.47 4.67
N LYS A 45 -8.48 10.31 4.09
CA LYS A 45 -8.19 9.00 4.72
C LYS A 45 -6.69 8.74 4.79
N LEU A 46 -5.96 8.95 3.70
CA LEU A 46 -4.51 8.74 3.62
C LEU A 46 -3.77 9.67 4.57
N SER A 47 -4.12 10.96 4.58
CA SER A 47 -3.52 11.93 5.49
C SER A 47 -3.76 11.59 6.96
N ARG A 48 -4.95 11.05 7.29
CA ARG A 48 -5.24 10.61 8.67
C ARG A 48 -4.42 9.38 9.08
N ILE A 49 -4.17 8.44 8.16
CA ILE A 49 -3.30 7.29 8.41
C ILE A 49 -1.87 7.77 8.70
N VAL A 50 -1.33 8.61 7.82
CA VAL A 50 0.02 9.17 7.96
C VAL A 50 0.15 9.95 9.26
N PHE A 51 -0.81 10.83 9.56
CA PHE A 51 -0.76 11.66 10.76
C PHE A 51 -0.88 10.86 12.07
N LEU A 52 -1.81 9.89 12.13
CA LEU A 52 -2.06 9.16 13.38
C LEU A 52 -1.12 7.97 13.59
N LEU A 53 -0.68 7.32 12.51
CA LEU A 53 0.08 6.06 12.59
C LEU A 53 1.54 6.22 12.14
N GLY A 54 1.85 7.31 11.44
CA GLY A 54 3.19 7.59 10.93
C GLY A 54 4.13 8.22 11.95
N GLU A 55 3.61 8.64 13.11
CA GLU A 55 4.39 9.15 14.24
C GLU A 55 5.36 10.31 13.89
N GLY A 56 5.11 11.02 12.78
CA GLY A 56 5.98 12.09 12.26
C GLY A 56 7.14 11.61 11.38
N GLU A 57 7.33 10.30 11.27
CA GLU A 57 8.47 9.68 10.57
C GLU A 57 8.22 9.42 9.08
N ILE A 58 6.96 9.46 8.64
CA ILE A 58 6.60 9.19 7.25
C ILE A 58 5.75 10.32 6.67
N THR A 59 5.88 10.51 5.37
CA THR A 59 5.07 11.44 4.60
C THR A 59 3.93 10.74 3.86
N LEU A 60 3.00 11.53 3.31
CA LEU A 60 1.99 11.01 2.38
C LEU A 60 2.63 10.36 1.15
N THR A 61 3.77 10.89 0.71
CA THR A 61 4.55 10.31 -0.40
C THR A 61 5.12 8.95 -0.03
N ASP A 62 5.67 8.77 1.17
CA ASP A 62 6.19 7.46 1.63
C ASP A 62 5.08 6.41 1.67
N TYR A 63 3.93 6.78 2.23
CA TYR A 63 2.79 5.88 2.34
C TYR A 63 2.25 5.49 0.96
N LEU A 64 2.05 6.48 0.06
CA LEU A 64 1.60 6.22 -1.30
C LEU A 64 2.60 5.37 -2.10
N HIS A 65 3.89 5.63 -1.96
CA HIS A 65 4.93 4.82 -2.61
C HIS A 65 4.84 3.37 -2.16
N SER A 66 4.67 3.12 -0.86
CA SER A 66 4.54 1.76 -0.31
C SER A 66 3.27 1.06 -0.80
N VAL A 67 2.15 1.78 -0.89
CA VAL A 67 0.88 1.26 -1.44
C VAL A 67 1.04 0.86 -2.92
N LEU A 68 1.64 1.72 -3.74
CA LEU A 68 1.87 1.45 -5.15
C LEU A 68 2.85 0.29 -5.35
N LYS A 69 3.95 0.27 -4.60
CA LYS A 69 4.93 -0.82 -4.64
C LYS A 69 4.27 -2.15 -4.34
N HIS A 70 3.52 -2.23 -3.23
CA HIS A 70 2.82 -3.45 -2.87
C HIS A 70 1.79 -3.87 -3.93
N HIS A 71 1.04 -2.92 -4.51
CA HIS A 71 0.13 -3.23 -5.60
C HIS A 71 0.84 -3.87 -6.80
N PHE A 72 2.01 -3.35 -7.19
CA PHE A 72 2.76 -3.94 -8.30
C PHE A 72 3.43 -5.28 -7.95
N GLU A 73 3.80 -5.50 -6.69
CA GLU A 73 4.31 -6.79 -6.21
C GLU A 73 3.21 -7.86 -6.21
N GLU A 74 2.01 -7.53 -5.74
CA GLU A 74 0.89 -8.47 -5.63
C GLU A 74 0.20 -8.76 -6.98
N PHE A 75 0.08 -7.75 -7.85
CA PHE A 75 -0.71 -7.84 -9.09
C PHE A 75 0.14 -7.73 -10.36
N GLY A 76 1.46 -7.74 -10.23
CA GLY A 76 2.38 -7.52 -11.35
C GLY A 76 2.27 -8.57 -12.45
N ASP A 77 1.99 -9.82 -12.09
CA ASP A 77 1.88 -10.91 -13.06
C ASP A 77 0.55 -10.86 -13.82
N GLU A 78 -0.55 -10.54 -13.15
CA GLU A 78 -1.84 -10.28 -13.79
C GLU A 78 -1.75 -9.10 -14.77
N ILE A 79 -1.08 -8.02 -14.38
CA ILE A 79 -0.85 -6.87 -15.25
C ILE A 79 -0.09 -7.29 -16.53
N LYS A 80 0.94 -8.15 -16.40
CA LYS A 80 1.71 -8.67 -17.54
C LYS A 80 0.86 -9.58 -18.43
N ILE A 81 0.04 -10.46 -17.84
CA ILE A 81 -0.86 -11.36 -18.59
C ILE A 81 -1.85 -10.52 -19.42
N ILE A 82 -2.53 -9.56 -18.80
CA ILE A 82 -3.48 -8.66 -19.48
C ILE A 82 -2.79 -7.88 -20.60
N TYR A 83 -1.56 -7.41 -20.38
CA TYR A 83 -0.78 -6.73 -21.40
C TYR A 83 -0.47 -7.65 -22.58
N ALA A 84 0.01 -8.87 -22.33
CA ALA A 84 0.33 -9.85 -23.38
C ALA A 84 -0.91 -10.21 -24.21
N ASP A 85 -2.07 -10.37 -23.56
CA ASP A 85 -3.33 -10.64 -24.25
C ASP A 85 -3.75 -9.51 -25.19
N LYS A 86 -3.43 -8.25 -24.86
CA LYS A 86 -3.66 -7.10 -25.74
C LYS A 86 -2.66 -6.99 -26.89
N GLN A 87 -1.48 -7.61 -26.78
CA GLN A 87 -0.45 -7.61 -27.82
C GLN A 87 -0.56 -8.80 -28.78
N LYS A 88 -1.44 -9.78 -28.50
CA LYS A 88 -1.66 -10.90 -29.40
C LYS A 88 -2.29 -10.37 -30.70
N PRO A 89 -1.61 -10.52 -31.86
CA PRO A 89 -2.19 -10.12 -33.14
C PRO A 89 -3.44 -10.97 -33.43
N ILE A 90 -4.38 -10.38 -34.17
CA ILE A 90 -5.63 -11.02 -34.60
C ILE A 90 -5.37 -12.03 -35.75
N LEU A 91 -4.15 -12.05 -36.31
CA LEU A 91 -3.68 -12.96 -37.34
C LEU A 91 -2.49 -13.77 -36.83
#